data_AF-A0A6M2D2M7-F1
#
_entry.id   AF-A0A6M2D2M7-F1
#
_cell.length_a   1.000
_cell.length_b   1.000
_cell.length_c   1.000
_cell.angle_alpha   90.00
_cell.angle_beta   90.00
_cell.angle_gamma   90.00
#
_symmetry.space_group_name_H-M   'P 1'
#
loop_
_entity.id
_entity.type
_entity.pdbx_description
1 polymer ?
#
loop_
_entity_poly.entity_id
_entity_poly.type
_entity_poly.pdbx_seq_one_letter_code
_entity_poly.pdbx_strand_id
1 'polypeptide(L)'
;EAKLERLNRSQCLNVDVSSSDSLKDKVTAVLAGLERKKNETQRRFQDAKQECEEQEKALQGRIDSARELKSKCEQKLDSVRKSIDENSKEVMRIRKELLDAKTYNSQVRNLNSEIERFKQEITALEGEDSRESLREKIDSSQTLKDEIAGKLDMLNADLLNAQRFSKEQAELDRIKQEIGEKSGALKSLFDENKEKFGEVLGSVPTSDYGKHIKKATTQIEGDVSCLRSTINKLLGEKSSLEAQLRMHAEDLRNKESELEKSRKKIIAVCGSENLDESISDLSQFIEKVREETSTVSGKLALYKSFAKSLRAKPCCPLCKRDFENRELVKNLIADLERSIDTLPNETKKKSDEISEKENLFNAMQRLKGDETKMAQLRTHDIPKLKQKIEKLKAEQTSLEAQLAKEEEILENRLFDLAMANSVANEAERIDRLELDINSLRRSLASKSPRVQQLGSVKSTESILAEIQDLTSQSKMYDKNLHACRSKLEQLHSLDMSLKDAQSAKLRLESKMKEESILHEQKTKLESDSVTLKSSLEALRKELQQHQHKLDKAQKAKSNATGETEDLLDRLRSEVNQRTLEIEDLRKHFDKIQEYSDSGNPQRLLDVRKKLESLREHGR
;
A
#
# COMPACT_ATOMS: atom_id res chain seq x y z
N GLU A 1 135.97 61.03 -96.68
CA GLU A 1 136.68 60.33 -95.58
C GLU A 1 136.37 60.89 -94.20
N ALA A 2 136.51 62.20 -93.93
CA ALA A 2 136.23 62.77 -92.60
C ALA A 2 134.83 62.42 -92.01
N LYS A 3 133.77 62.36 -92.84
CA LYS A 3 132.42 61.96 -92.38
C LYS A 3 132.32 60.47 -92.01
N LEU A 4 133.07 59.61 -92.68
CA LEU A 4 133.13 58.16 -92.40
C LEU A 4 133.87 57.89 -91.10
N GLU A 5 135.01 58.55 -90.89
CA GLU A 5 135.72 58.43 -89.62
C GLU A 5 134.89 58.96 -88.45
N ARG A 6 134.15 60.05 -88.64
CA ARG A 6 133.28 60.60 -87.60
C ARG A 6 132.15 59.63 -87.26
N LEU A 7 131.50 59.01 -88.26
CA LEU A 7 130.41 58.03 -88.06
C LEU A 7 130.93 56.70 -87.50
N ASN A 8 132.09 56.25 -87.94
CA ASN A 8 132.74 55.04 -87.44
C ASN A 8 133.16 55.18 -85.96
N ARG A 9 133.64 56.37 -85.55
CA ARG A 9 133.95 56.67 -84.15
C ARG A 9 132.70 56.95 -83.32
N SER A 10 131.77 57.78 -83.79
CA SER A 10 130.58 58.17 -83.01
C SER A 10 129.59 57.04 -82.83
N GLN A 11 129.51 56.12 -83.80
CA GLN A 11 128.66 54.93 -83.72
C GLN A 11 129.42 53.65 -83.35
N CYS A 12 130.69 53.80 -82.98
CA CYS A 12 131.60 52.71 -82.57
C CYS A 12 131.46 51.49 -83.48
N LEU A 13 131.50 51.72 -84.79
CA LEU A 13 131.28 50.67 -85.79
C LEU A 13 132.52 49.77 -85.94
N ASN A 14 133.67 50.19 -85.35
CA ASN A 14 134.95 49.47 -85.30
C ASN A 14 135.39 48.91 -86.65
N VAL A 15 135.19 49.71 -87.70
CA VAL A 15 135.63 49.35 -89.04
C VAL A 15 137.04 49.90 -89.25
N ASP A 16 138.04 49.04 -89.43
CA ASP A 16 139.41 49.50 -89.70
C ASP A 16 139.53 49.93 -91.16
N VAL A 17 139.98 51.17 -91.39
CA VAL A 17 139.97 51.80 -92.70
C VAL A 17 141.39 52.31 -92.99
N SER A 18 142.19 51.54 -93.74
CA SER A 18 143.60 51.83 -93.94
C SER A 18 143.82 52.96 -94.96
N SER A 19 144.91 53.72 -94.82
CA SER A 19 145.24 54.83 -95.73
C SER A 19 145.60 54.38 -97.15
N SER A 20 145.80 53.07 -97.34
CA SER A 20 146.02 52.42 -98.65
C SER A 20 144.74 52.04 -99.39
N ASP A 21 143.58 52.03 -98.71
CA ASP A 21 142.38 51.40 -99.26
C ASP A 21 141.58 52.37 -100.13
N SER A 22 140.95 51.83 -101.19
CA SER A 22 140.10 52.63 -102.06
C SER A 22 138.91 53.17 -101.27
N LEU A 23 138.51 54.41 -101.54
CA LEU A 23 137.37 55.07 -100.88
C LEU A 23 136.08 54.21 -100.90
N LYS A 24 135.96 53.35 -101.91
CA LYS A 24 134.81 52.46 -102.13
C LYS A 24 134.64 51.41 -101.03
N ASP A 25 135.74 50.83 -100.62
CA ASP A 25 135.78 49.76 -99.62
C ASP A 25 135.50 50.32 -98.21
N LYS A 26 136.00 51.54 -97.96
CA LYS A 26 135.80 52.28 -96.70
C LYS A 26 134.32 52.52 -96.38
N VAL A 27 133.52 52.87 -97.38
CA VAL A 27 132.10 53.24 -97.18
C VAL A 27 131.21 52.03 -97.04
N THR A 28 131.46 51.00 -97.85
CA THR A 28 130.69 49.75 -97.83
C THR A 28 130.81 49.07 -96.46
N ALA A 29 132.01 49.11 -95.87
CA ALA A 29 132.26 48.54 -94.55
C ALA A 29 131.58 49.33 -93.41
N VAL A 30 131.55 50.66 -93.48
CA VAL A 30 130.84 51.53 -92.50
C VAL A 30 129.31 51.36 -92.57
N LEU A 31 128.74 51.23 -93.77
CA LEU A 31 127.30 50.99 -93.95
C LEU A 31 126.85 49.64 -93.38
N ALA A 32 127.59 48.57 -93.66
CA ALA A 32 127.30 47.24 -93.11
C ALA A 32 127.43 47.19 -91.58
N GLY A 33 128.26 48.07 -90.98
CA GLY A 33 128.33 48.26 -89.54
C GLY A 33 127.05 48.89 -88.96
N LEU A 34 126.52 49.94 -89.60
CA LEU A 34 125.30 50.63 -89.14
C LEU A 34 124.05 49.75 -89.27
N GLU A 35 123.92 49.01 -90.37
CA GLU A 35 122.78 48.10 -90.61
C GLU A 35 122.71 46.99 -89.55
N ARG A 36 123.86 46.47 -89.11
CA ARG A 36 123.93 45.52 -87.98
C ARG A 36 123.46 46.15 -86.68
N LYS A 37 123.92 47.36 -86.36
CA LYS A 37 123.51 48.10 -85.15
C LYS A 37 122.00 48.39 -85.11
N LYS A 38 121.39 48.75 -86.24
CA LYS A 38 119.93 48.97 -86.32
C LYS A 38 119.15 47.68 -86.00
N ASN A 39 119.51 46.57 -86.64
CA ASN A 39 118.82 45.30 -86.43
C ASN A 39 118.99 44.78 -84.99
N GLU A 40 120.14 45.04 -84.37
CA GLU A 40 120.38 44.79 -82.96
C GLU A 40 119.43 45.61 -82.07
N THR A 41 119.27 46.92 -82.31
CA THR A 41 118.31 47.76 -81.56
C THR A 41 116.84 47.36 -81.77
N GLN A 42 116.45 46.94 -82.98
CA GLN A 42 115.09 46.49 -83.29
C GLN A 42 114.73 45.19 -82.54
N ARG A 43 115.65 44.23 -82.46
CA ARG A 43 115.45 43.01 -81.67
C ARG A 43 115.30 43.33 -80.19
N ARG A 44 116.17 44.20 -79.64
CA ARG A 44 116.07 44.64 -78.25
C ARG A 44 114.70 45.26 -77.91
N PHE A 45 114.08 45.99 -78.84
CA PHE A 45 112.72 46.52 -78.65
C PHE A 45 111.64 45.42 -78.60
N GLN A 46 111.70 44.43 -79.50
CA GLN A 46 110.72 43.33 -79.51
C GLN A 46 110.84 42.44 -78.28
N ASP A 47 112.07 42.09 -77.89
CA ASP A 47 112.35 41.29 -76.69
C ASP A 47 111.85 42.02 -75.43
N ALA A 48 112.15 43.32 -75.31
CA ALA A 48 111.66 44.13 -74.19
C ALA A 48 110.12 44.17 -74.14
N LYS A 49 109.43 44.29 -75.28
CA LYS A 49 107.96 44.33 -75.31
C LYS A 49 107.33 43.03 -74.80
N GLN A 50 107.84 41.89 -75.24
CA GLN A 50 107.30 40.60 -74.81
C GLN A 50 107.55 40.36 -73.31
N GLU A 51 108.74 40.72 -72.81
CA GLU A 51 109.07 40.65 -71.39
C GLU A 51 108.11 41.51 -70.54
N CYS A 52 107.75 42.70 -71.02
CA CYS A 52 106.78 43.58 -70.34
C CYS A 52 105.37 42.96 -70.27
N GLU A 53 104.86 42.40 -71.36
CA GLU A 53 103.53 41.75 -71.40
C GLU A 53 103.45 40.52 -70.46
N GLU A 54 104.54 39.76 -70.35
CA GLU A 54 104.64 38.63 -69.42
C GLU A 54 104.68 39.11 -67.96
N GLN A 55 105.43 40.16 -67.66
CA GLN A 55 105.49 40.77 -66.33
C GLN A 55 104.12 41.32 -65.90
N GLU A 56 103.36 41.96 -66.79
CA GLU A 56 102.04 42.50 -66.45
C GLU A 56 101.02 41.38 -66.13
N LYS A 57 101.01 40.30 -66.91
CA LYS A 57 100.17 39.11 -66.64
C LYS A 57 100.50 38.48 -65.30
N ALA A 58 101.79 38.36 -64.95
CA ALA A 58 102.22 37.84 -63.67
C ALA A 58 101.74 38.71 -62.49
N LEU A 59 101.80 40.04 -62.63
CA LEU A 59 101.31 40.98 -61.62
C LEU A 59 99.78 40.94 -61.48
N GLN A 60 99.04 40.76 -62.58
CA GLN A 60 97.58 40.58 -62.55
C GLN A 60 97.17 39.29 -61.83
N GLY A 61 97.86 38.16 -62.08
CA GLY A 61 97.60 36.92 -61.37
C GLY A 61 97.79 37.03 -59.85
N ARG A 62 98.75 37.85 -59.40
CA ARG A 62 98.94 38.15 -57.97
C ARG A 62 97.77 38.94 -57.36
N ILE A 63 97.15 39.84 -58.12
CA ILE A 63 95.97 40.62 -57.67
C ILE A 63 94.78 39.70 -57.49
N ASP A 64 94.50 38.82 -58.46
CA ASP A 64 93.32 37.95 -58.43
C ASP A 64 93.42 36.90 -57.31
N SER A 65 94.61 36.33 -57.09
CA SER A 65 94.88 35.45 -55.94
C SER A 65 94.66 36.16 -54.60
N ALA A 66 95.08 37.42 -54.46
CA ALA A 66 94.86 38.20 -53.25
C ALA A 66 93.38 38.51 -53.00
N ARG A 67 92.58 38.77 -54.06
CA ARG A 67 91.12 38.99 -53.95
C ARG A 67 90.36 37.75 -53.51
N GLU A 68 90.70 36.58 -54.06
CA GLU A 68 90.05 35.31 -53.71
C GLU A 68 90.27 34.97 -52.22
N LEU A 69 91.51 35.13 -51.74
CA LEU A 69 91.85 34.89 -50.34
C LEU A 69 91.11 35.84 -49.38
N LYS A 70 90.96 37.12 -49.76
CA LYS A 70 90.18 38.09 -48.99
C LYS A 70 88.70 37.66 -48.86
N SER A 71 88.05 37.31 -49.98
CA SER A 71 86.65 36.90 -50.00
C SER A 71 86.39 35.63 -49.16
N LYS A 72 87.27 34.62 -49.25
CA LYS A 72 87.21 33.42 -48.40
C LYS A 72 87.31 33.74 -46.92
N CYS A 73 88.14 34.73 -46.55
CA CYS A 73 88.28 35.17 -45.16
C CYS A 73 87.02 35.90 -44.64
N GLU A 74 86.36 36.70 -45.49
CA GLU A 74 85.11 37.41 -45.15
C GLU A 74 83.94 36.45 -44.89
N GLN A 75 83.77 35.43 -45.74
CA GLN A 75 82.73 34.41 -45.54
C GLN A 75 82.91 33.63 -44.22
N LYS A 76 84.16 33.28 -43.88
CA LYS A 76 84.46 32.62 -42.59
C LYS A 76 84.12 33.50 -41.40
N LEU A 77 84.38 34.82 -41.48
CA LEU A 77 84.04 35.76 -40.41
C LEU A 77 82.54 35.82 -40.13
N ASP A 78 81.70 35.87 -41.16
CA ASP A 78 80.25 35.93 -40.98
C ASP A 78 79.66 34.62 -40.44
N SER A 79 80.19 33.47 -40.85
CA SER A 79 79.79 32.17 -40.30
C SER A 79 80.09 32.08 -38.80
N VAL A 80 81.31 32.43 -38.38
CA VAL A 80 81.71 32.41 -36.97
C VAL A 80 80.86 33.37 -36.12
N ARG A 81 80.47 34.54 -36.66
CA ARG A 81 79.57 35.48 -35.98
C ARG A 81 78.19 34.90 -35.70
N LYS A 82 77.59 34.20 -36.67
CA LYS A 82 76.26 33.57 -36.50
C LYS A 82 76.30 32.50 -35.42
N SER A 83 77.31 31.64 -35.41
CA SER A 83 77.47 30.61 -34.38
C SER A 83 77.64 31.20 -32.96
N ILE A 84 78.29 32.36 -32.82
CA ILE A 84 78.38 33.05 -31.52
C ILE A 84 77.01 33.53 -31.02
N ASP A 85 76.16 34.08 -31.90
CA ASP A 85 74.82 34.56 -31.55
C ASP A 85 73.87 33.42 -31.17
N GLU A 86 73.91 32.32 -31.93
CA GLU A 86 73.15 31.09 -31.64
C GLU A 86 73.54 30.50 -30.27
N ASN A 87 74.84 30.36 -30.00
CA ASN A 87 75.32 29.90 -28.69
C ASN A 87 74.88 30.83 -27.56
N SER A 88 74.85 32.15 -27.79
CA SER A 88 74.42 33.12 -26.77
C SER A 88 72.93 32.99 -26.42
N LYS A 89 72.07 32.79 -27.42
CA LYS A 89 70.61 32.60 -27.20
C LYS A 89 70.34 31.32 -26.41
N GLU A 90 71.03 30.24 -26.77
CA GLU A 90 70.86 28.95 -26.09
C GLU A 90 71.35 28.99 -24.64
N VAL A 91 72.49 29.67 -24.38
CA VAL A 91 72.95 29.92 -23.01
C VAL A 91 71.93 30.70 -22.19
N MET A 92 71.20 31.67 -22.77
CA MET A 92 70.13 32.38 -22.05
C MET A 92 68.92 31.49 -21.73
N ARG A 93 68.50 30.62 -22.66
CA ARG A 93 67.42 29.65 -22.44
C ARG A 93 67.76 28.71 -21.28
N ILE A 94 68.95 28.12 -21.32
CA ILE A 94 69.45 27.22 -20.28
C ILE A 94 69.55 27.93 -18.91
N ARG A 95 69.96 29.20 -18.87
CA ARG A 95 70.01 29.99 -17.62
C ARG A 95 68.62 30.18 -16.98
N LYS A 96 67.56 30.33 -17.77
CA LYS A 96 66.19 30.43 -17.26
C LYS A 96 65.74 29.12 -16.64
N GLU A 97 65.99 28.00 -17.32
CA GLU A 97 65.65 26.65 -16.83
C GLU A 97 66.41 26.31 -15.53
N LEU A 98 67.68 26.71 -15.43
CA LEU A 98 68.47 26.56 -14.19
C LEU A 98 67.97 27.45 -13.04
N LEU A 99 67.31 28.58 -13.31
CA LEU A 99 66.75 29.42 -12.25
C LEU A 99 65.51 28.77 -11.63
N ASP A 100 64.63 28.21 -12.46
CA ASP A 100 63.45 27.48 -12.02
C ASP A 100 63.86 26.23 -11.22
N ALA A 101 64.93 25.55 -11.65
CA ALA A 101 65.45 24.35 -10.97
C ALA A 101 65.88 24.57 -9.51
N LYS A 102 66.35 25.78 -9.15
CA LYS A 102 66.72 26.11 -7.76
C LYS A 102 65.56 25.98 -6.78
N THR A 103 64.32 26.13 -7.27
CA THR A 103 63.12 26.00 -6.43
C THR A 103 62.75 24.54 -6.13
N TYR A 104 63.18 23.58 -6.95
CA TYR A 104 62.87 22.15 -6.78
C TYR A 104 63.40 21.60 -5.46
N ASN A 105 64.59 22.04 -5.01
CA ASN A 105 65.16 21.64 -3.72
C ASN A 105 64.23 21.97 -2.53
N SER A 106 63.58 23.13 -2.55
CA SER A 106 62.64 23.53 -1.50
C SER A 106 61.35 22.71 -1.55
N GLN A 107 60.85 22.42 -2.75
CA GLN A 107 59.65 21.61 -2.97
C GLN A 107 59.86 20.15 -2.55
N VAL A 108 61.02 19.57 -2.87
CA VAL A 108 61.39 18.20 -2.45
C VAL A 108 61.48 18.09 -0.92
N ARG A 109 62.00 19.12 -0.22
CA ARG A 109 62.00 19.14 1.26
C ARG A 109 60.59 19.16 1.83
N ASN A 110 59.70 19.98 1.28
CA ASN A 110 58.30 20.04 1.73
C ASN A 110 57.60 18.70 1.52
N LEU A 111 57.73 18.10 0.33
CA LEU A 111 57.17 16.77 0.05
C LEU A 111 57.74 15.68 0.98
N ASN A 112 59.03 15.73 1.33
CA ASN A 112 59.58 14.79 2.31
C ASN A 112 58.94 14.97 3.70
N SER A 113 58.68 16.21 4.13
CA SER A 113 58.01 16.46 5.41
C SER A 113 56.55 15.96 5.41
N GLU A 114 55.83 16.12 4.29
CA GLU A 114 54.46 15.62 4.14
C GLU A 114 54.42 14.09 4.12
N ILE A 115 55.36 13.45 3.40
CA ILE A 115 55.50 12.00 3.36
C ILE A 115 55.73 11.44 4.77
N GLU A 116 56.63 12.04 5.56
CA GLU A 116 56.86 11.59 6.93
C GLU A 116 55.65 11.82 7.85
N ARG A 117 54.95 12.95 7.68
CA ARG A 117 53.70 13.18 8.42
C ARG A 117 52.64 12.12 8.10
N PHE A 118 52.39 11.83 6.82
CA PHE A 118 51.41 10.81 6.43
C PHE A 118 51.80 9.41 6.91
N LYS A 119 53.09 9.05 6.86
CA LYS A 119 53.56 7.79 7.45
C LYS A 119 53.29 7.72 8.95
N GLN A 120 53.58 8.79 9.69
CA GLN A 120 53.34 8.86 11.13
C GLN A 120 51.85 8.70 11.47
N GLU A 121 50.97 9.40 10.77
CA GLU A 121 49.51 9.28 10.93
C GLU A 121 49.00 7.87 10.62
N ILE A 122 49.50 7.24 9.54
CA ILE A 122 49.18 5.84 9.22
C ILE A 122 49.66 4.91 10.34
N THR A 123 50.90 5.04 10.81
CA THR A 123 51.43 4.19 11.89
C THR A 123 50.70 4.38 13.22
N ALA A 124 50.23 5.59 13.53
CA ALA A 124 49.46 5.85 14.73
C ALA A 124 48.09 5.16 14.68
N LEU A 125 47.40 5.26 13.54
CA LEU A 125 46.11 4.60 13.33
C LEU A 125 46.23 3.07 13.26
N GLU A 126 47.27 2.54 12.62
CA GLU A 126 47.53 1.09 12.56
C GLU A 126 48.02 0.52 13.91
N GLY A 127 48.63 1.35 14.76
CA GLY A 127 49.03 0.98 16.12
C GLY A 127 47.84 0.78 17.07
N GLU A 128 46.73 1.47 16.83
CA GLU A 128 45.48 1.25 17.58
C GLU A 128 44.72 0.01 17.08
N ASP A 129 44.59 -0.15 15.77
CA ASP A 129 43.90 -1.27 15.14
C ASP A 129 44.51 -1.57 13.76
N SER A 130 44.98 -2.80 13.54
CA SER A 130 45.43 -3.21 12.20
C SER A 130 44.25 -3.27 11.22
N ARG A 131 44.51 -3.05 9.93
CA ARG A 131 43.49 -3.13 8.87
C ARG A 131 42.77 -4.48 8.83
N GLU A 132 43.51 -5.55 9.14
CA GLU A 132 42.97 -6.92 9.20
C GLU A 132 42.08 -7.10 10.42
N SER A 133 42.50 -6.62 11.60
CA SER A 133 41.68 -6.58 12.82
C SER A 133 40.38 -5.79 12.61
N LEU A 134 40.43 -4.64 11.93
CA LEU A 134 39.21 -3.86 11.63
C LEU A 134 38.25 -4.63 10.71
N ARG A 135 38.76 -5.37 9.72
CA ARG A 135 37.93 -6.20 8.83
C ARG A 135 37.31 -7.37 9.59
N GLU A 136 38.08 -8.08 10.41
CA GLU A 136 37.56 -9.16 11.26
C GLU A 136 36.49 -8.66 12.25
N LYS A 137 36.68 -7.48 12.85
CA LYS A 137 35.68 -6.83 13.71
C LYS A 137 34.40 -6.47 12.97
N ILE A 138 34.51 -6.04 11.71
CA ILE A 138 33.36 -5.75 10.83
C ILE A 138 32.59 -7.04 10.54
N ASP A 139 33.27 -8.10 10.12
CA ASP A 139 32.64 -9.37 9.74
C ASP A 139 32.00 -10.07 10.95
N SER A 140 32.69 -10.08 12.11
CA SER A 140 32.14 -10.61 13.37
C SER A 140 30.93 -9.80 13.87
N SER A 141 30.98 -8.47 13.81
CA SER A 141 29.83 -7.64 14.20
C SER A 141 28.65 -7.81 13.24
N GLN A 142 28.91 -8.05 11.95
CA GLN A 142 27.88 -8.29 10.94
C GLN A 142 27.18 -9.64 11.16
N THR A 143 27.95 -10.72 11.37
CA THR A 143 27.40 -12.06 11.65
C THR A 143 26.54 -12.09 12.92
N LEU A 144 27.01 -11.48 14.00
CA LEU A 144 26.25 -11.35 15.25
C LEU A 144 24.96 -10.55 15.06
N LYS A 145 24.99 -9.50 14.23
CA LYS A 145 23.79 -8.72 13.90
C LYS A 145 22.76 -9.56 13.13
N ASP A 146 23.21 -10.36 12.17
CA ASP A 146 22.32 -11.23 11.38
C ASP A 146 21.70 -12.33 12.26
N GLU A 147 22.45 -12.89 13.22
CA GLU A 147 21.92 -13.82 14.21
C GLU A 147 20.86 -13.17 15.13
N ILE A 148 21.11 -11.94 15.59
CA ILE A 148 20.15 -11.18 16.40
C ILE A 148 18.87 -10.90 15.60
N ALA A 149 18.99 -10.55 14.31
CA ALA A 149 17.85 -10.32 13.44
C ALA A 149 16.99 -11.59 13.31
N GLY A 150 17.62 -12.75 13.07
CA GLY A 150 16.90 -14.03 13.02
C GLY A 150 16.17 -14.38 14.33
N LYS A 151 16.78 -14.10 15.48
CA LYS A 151 16.15 -14.28 16.80
C LYS A 151 14.96 -13.33 17.01
N LEU A 152 15.10 -12.07 16.60
CA LEU A 152 14.01 -11.09 16.67
C LEU A 152 12.82 -11.51 15.81
N ASP A 153 13.04 -12.04 14.60
CA ASP A 153 11.98 -12.53 13.74
C ASP A 153 11.22 -13.71 14.37
N MET A 154 11.94 -14.66 14.98
CA MET A 154 11.31 -15.77 15.72
C MET A 154 10.50 -15.27 16.91
N LEU A 155 11.05 -14.37 17.74
CA LEU A 155 10.33 -13.81 18.90
C LEU A 155 9.11 -12.99 18.48
N ASN A 156 9.16 -12.27 17.36
CA ASN A 156 8.00 -11.57 16.82
C ASN A 156 6.90 -12.54 16.37
N ALA A 157 7.27 -13.65 15.73
CA ALA A 157 6.32 -14.70 15.38
C ALA A 157 5.69 -15.33 16.64
N ASP A 158 6.51 -15.60 17.66
CA ASP A 158 6.04 -16.10 18.97
C ASP A 158 5.11 -15.10 19.67
N LEU A 159 5.41 -13.80 19.60
CA LEU A 159 4.55 -12.74 20.16
C LEU A 159 3.17 -12.72 19.49
N LEU A 160 3.12 -12.81 18.16
CA LEU A 160 1.86 -12.86 17.42
C LEU A 160 1.05 -14.12 17.77
N ASN A 161 1.72 -15.26 17.90
CA ASN A 161 1.10 -16.51 18.33
C ASN A 161 0.58 -16.41 19.77
N ALA A 162 1.35 -15.83 20.70
CA ALA A 162 0.94 -15.60 22.08
C ALA A 162 -0.29 -14.69 22.19
N GLN A 163 -0.31 -13.58 21.42
CA GLN A 163 -1.43 -12.66 21.38
C GLN A 163 -2.69 -13.33 20.81
N ARG A 164 -2.54 -14.12 19.75
CA ARG A 164 -3.64 -14.89 19.16
C ARG A 164 -4.18 -15.92 20.15
N PHE A 165 -3.31 -16.66 20.82
CA PHE A 165 -3.68 -17.61 21.88
C PHE A 165 -4.45 -16.91 23.01
N SER A 166 -3.95 -15.79 23.52
CA SER A 166 -4.61 -15.01 24.58
C SER A 166 -6.01 -14.55 24.17
N LYS A 167 -6.19 -14.07 22.94
CA LYS A 167 -7.49 -13.66 22.41
C LYS A 167 -8.47 -14.83 22.28
N GLU A 168 -8.01 -15.96 21.72
CA GLU A 168 -8.85 -17.16 21.56
C GLU A 168 -9.20 -17.76 22.93
N GLN A 169 -8.27 -17.76 23.90
CA GLN A 169 -8.49 -18.21 25.26
C GLN A 169 -9.53 -17.34 26.00
N ALA A 170 -9.41 -16.00 25.90
CA ALA A 170 -10.39 -15.08 26.48
C ALA A 170 -11.80 -15.28 25.89
N GLU A 171 -11.90 -15.58 24.59
CA GLU A 171 -13.17 -15.90 23.95
C GLU A 171 -13.77 -17.22 24.50
N LEU A 172 -12.95 -18.26 24.67
CA LEU A 172 -13.39 -19.51 25.31
C LEU A 172 -13.88 -19.30 26.73
N ASP A 173 -13.16 -18.52 27.53
CA ASP A 173 -13.52 -18.27 28.93
C ASP A 173 -14.80 -17.45 29.04
N ARG A 174 -15.03 -16.49 28.13
CA ARG A 174 -16.31 -15.80 28.00
C ARG A 174 -17.47 -16.77 27.67
N ILE A 175 -17.28 -17.68 26.71
CA ILE A 175 -18.30 -18.68 26.37
C ILE A 175 -18.60 -19.60 27.57
N LYS A 176 -17.57 -20.03 28.31
CA LYS A 176 -17.76 -20.83 29.55
C LYS A 176 -18.54 -20.05 30.61
N GLN A 177 -18.21 -18.77 30.81
CA GLN A 177 -18.94 -17.91 31.74
C GLN A 177 -20.41 -17.78 31.33
N GLU A 178 -20.69 -17.52 30.05
CA GLU A 178 -22.08 -17.39 29.55
C GLU A 178 -22.87 -18.70 29.70
N ILE A 179 -22.23 -19.85 29.45
CA ILE A 179 -22.82 -21.17 29.74
C ILE A 179 -23.15 -21.29 31.23
N GLY A 180 -22.24 -20.87 32.11
CA GLY A 180 -22.44 -20.90 33.57
C GLY A 180 -23.62 -20.03 34.02
N GLU A 181 -23.68 -18.78 33.54
CA GLU A 181 -24.76 -17.83 33.84
C GLU A 181 -26.12 -18.34 33.34
N LYS A 182 -26.21 -18.78 32.08
CA LYS A 182 -27.46 -19.33 31.52
C LYS A 182 -27.87 -20.64 32.19
N SER A 183 -26.92 -21.52 32.53
CA SER A 183 -27.21 -22.76 33.26
C SER A 183 -27.71 -22.48 34.69
N GLY A 184 -27.17 -21.45 35.35
CA GLY A 184 -27.66 -20.98 36.64
C GLY A 184 -29.08 -20.43 36.55
N ALA A 185 -29.35 -19.58 35.55
CA ALA A 185 -30.69 -19.05 35.31
C ALA A 185 -31.71 -20.15 34.97
N LEU A 186 -31.32 -21.13 34.15
CA LEU A 186 -32.13 -22.31 33.82
C LEU A 186 -32.48 -23.09 35.10
N LYS A 187 -31.49 -23.35 35.96
CA LYS A 187 -31.70 -24.08 37.20
C LYS A 187 -32.63 -23.35 38.17
N SER A 188 -32.45 -22.03 38.37
CA SER A 188 -33.34 -21.23 39.21
C SER A 188 -34.79 -21.27 38.72
N LEU A 189 -34.99 -21.00 37.42
CA LEU A 189 -36.33 -21.04 36.81
C LEU A 189 -36.98 -22.41 36.90
N PHE A 190 -36.19 -23.47 36.72
CA PHE A 190 -36.68 -24.83 36.85
C PHE A 190 -37.08 -25.14 38.30
N ASP A 191 -36.22 -24.85 39.27
CA ASP A 191 -36.47 -25.11 40.69
C ASP A 191 -37.70 -24.33 41.21
N GLU A 192 -37.90 -23.09 40.76
CA GLU A 192 -39.07 -22.24 41.10
C GLU A 192 -40.40 -22.77 40.54
N ASN A 193 -40.38 -23.47 39.41
CA ASN A 193 -41.59 -23.89 38.70
C ASN A 193 -41.81 -25.42 38.71
N LYS A 194 -40.88 -26.18 39.28
CA LYS A 194 -40.90 -27.65 39.30
C LYS A 194 -42.17 -28.23 39.91
N GLU A 195 -42.63 -27.68 41.02
CA GLU A 195 -43.85 -28.16 41.71
C GLU A 195 -45.09 -27.94 40.84
N LYS A 196 -45.22 -26.74 40.24
CA LYS A 196 -46.32 -26.40 39.33
C LYS A 196 -46.31 -27.27 38.08
N PHE A 197 -45.13 -27.58 37.52
CA PHE A 197 -45.03 -28.54 36.43
C PHE A 197 -45.47 -29.94 36.84
N GLY A 198 -45.13 -30.37 38.05
CA GLY A 198 -45.59 -31.64 38.62
C GLY A 198 -47.10 -31.70 38.79
N GLU A 199 -47.72 -30.61 39.24
CA GLU A 199 -49.16 -30.50 39.46
C GLU A 199 -49.96 -30.52 38.13
N VAL A 200 -49.50 -29.77 37.12
CA VAL A 200 -50.19 -29.69 35.81
C VAL A 200 -49.94 -30.92 34.93
N LEU A 201 -48.73 -31.49 34.96
CA LEU A 201 -48.34 -32.56 34.03
C LEU A 201 -48.34 -33.96 34.67
N GLY A 202 -48.47 -34.06 35.99
CA GLY A 202 -48.35 -35.32 36.76
C GLY A 202 -46.91 -35.87 36.86
N SER A 203 -46.05 -35.56 35.89
CA SER A 203 -44.62 -35.87 35.90
C SER A 203 -43.84 -34.77 35.19
N VAL A 204 -42.68 -34.41 35.73
CA VAL A 204 -41.82 -33.37 35.15
C VAL A 204 -41.12 -33.93 33.90
N PRO A 205 -41.31 -33.35 32.70
CA PRO A 205 -40.64 -33.79 31.48
C PRO A 205 -39.13 -33.51 31.53
N THR A 206 -38.36 -34.22 30.70
CA THR A 206 -36.90 -34.04 30.58
C THR A 206 -36.52 -32.96 29.57
N SER A 207 -37.38 -32.65 28.60
CA SER A 207 -37.20 -31.62 27.57
C SER A 207 -38.57 -31.21 26.97
N ASP A 208 -38.58 -30.16 26.15
CA ASP A 208 -39.77 -29.68 25.41
C ASP A 208 -40.94 -29.28 26.32
N TYR A 209 -40.63 -28.58 27.42
CA TYR A 209 -41.59 -28.18 28.46
C TYR A 209 -42.76 -27.40 27.85
N GLY A 210 -42.49 -26.50 26.92
CA GLY A 210 -43.51 -25.70 26.25
C GLY A 210 -44.52 -26.53 25.47
N LYS A 211 -44.08 -27.63 24.82
CA LYS A 211 -45.01 -28.53 24.10
C LYS A 211 -45.87 -29.34 25.07
N HIS A 212 -45.27 -29.85 26.14
CA HIS A 212 -45.98 -30.63 27.15
C HIS A 212 -47.06 -29.79 27.85
N ILE A 213 -46.72 -28.55 28.25
CA ILE A 213 -47.67 -27.63 28.86
C ILE A 213 -48.78 -27.23 27.89
N LYS A 214 -48.46 -26.88 26.64
CA LYS A 214 -49.50 -26.55 25.64
C LYS A 214 -50.49 -27.70 25.45
N LYS A 215 -49.99 -28.94 25.37
CA LYS A 215 -50.86 -30.12 25.25
C LYS A 215 -51.76 -30.28 26.46
N ALA A 216 -51.21 -30.16 27.68
CA ALA A 216 -52.00 -30.24 28.91
C ALA A 216 -53.05 -29.11 28.99
N THR A 217 -52.68 -27.87 28.69
CA THR A 217 -53.61 -26.73 28.61
C THR A 217 -54.76 -27.02 27.66
N THR A 218 -54.48 -27.47 26.43
CA THR A 218 -55.56 -27.78 25.46
C THR A 218 -56.49 -28.91 25.93
N GLN A 219 -55.97 -29.88 26.69
CA GLN A 219 -56.77 -30.95 27.27
C GLN A 219 -57.68 -30.41 28.38
N ILE A 220 -57.13 -29.61 29.30
CA ILE A 220 -57.88 -29.00 30.41
C ILE A 220 -58.95 -28.05 29.87
N GLU A 221 -58.65 -27.25 28.84
CA GLU A 221 -59.64 -26.38 28.17
C GLU A 221 -60.80 -27.20 27.57
N GLY A 222 -60.49 -28.36 26.97
CA GLY A 222 -61.48 -29.32 26.49
C GLY A 222 -62.37 -29.83 27.62
N ASP A 223 -61.78 -30.26 28.73
CA ASP A 223 -62.51 -30.75 29.92
C ASP A 223 -63.41 -29.66 30.51
N VAL A 224 -62.91 -28.43 30.67
CA VAL A 224 -63.69 -27.28 31.15
C VAL A 224 -64.88 -26.99 30.23
N SER A 225 -64.69 -27.05 28.92
CA SER A 225 -65.78 -26.86 27.94
C SER A 225 -66.84 -27.95 28.05
N CYS A 226 -66.42 -29.21 28.17
CA CYS A 226 -67.32 -30.35 28.38
C CYS A 226 -68.12 -30.22 29.69
N LEU A 227 -67.46 -29.92 30.81
CA LEU A 227 -68.10 -29.73 32.12
C LEU A 227 -69.12 -28.59 32.09
N ARG A 228 -68.77 -27.44 31.49
CA ARG A 228 -69.72 -26.32 31.29
C ARG A 228 -70.95 -26.75 30.47
N SER A 229 -70.77 -27.57 29.44
CA SER A 229 -71.90 -28.11 28.67
C SER A 229 -72.77 -29.04 29.51
N THR A 230 -72.17 -29.91 30.32
CA THR A 230 -72.87 -30.81 31.25
C THR A 230 -73.67 -30.04 32.30
N ILE A 231 -73.05 -29.07 32.99
CA ILE A 231 -73.72 -28.22 33.98
C ILE A 231 -74.90 -27.48 33.36
N ASN A 232 -74.74 -26.91 32.16
CA ASN A 232 -75.84 -26.24 31.45
C ASN A 232 -77.01 -27.19 31.13
N LYS A 233 -76.73 -28.46 30.79
CA LYS A 233 -77.78 -29.47 30.59
C LYS A 233 -78.51 -29.78 31.90
N LEU A 234 -77.78 -30.01 32.99
CA LEU A 234 -78.35 -30.29 34.31
C LEU A 234 -79.20 -29.11 34.82
N LEU A 235 -78.76 -27.86 34.60
CA LEU A 235 -79.53 -26.66 34.92
C LEU A 235 -80.85 -26.58 34.12
N GLY A 236 -80.80 -26.97 32.84
CA GLY A 236 -82.00 -27.06 31.98
C GLY A 236 -82.98 -28.12 32.48
N GLU A 237 -82.47 -29.30 32.84
CA GLU A 237 -83.26 -30.39 33.44
C GLU A 237 -83.89 -29.96 34.77
N LYS A 238 -83.12 -29.28 35.64
CA LYS A 238 -83.61 -28.73 36.92
C LYS A 238 -84.74 -27.74 36.69
N SER A 239 -84.58 -26.82 35.75
CA SER A 239 -85.60 -25.81 35.42
C SER A 239 -86.90 -26.46 34.91
N SER A 240 -86.79 -27.51 34.08
CA SER A 240 -87.93 -28.29 33.60
C SER A 240 -88.65 -29.01 34.73
N LEU A 241 -87.90 -29.64 35.63
CA LEU A 241 -88.44 -30.38 36.77
C LEU A 241 -89.11 -29.45 37.79
N GLU A 242 -88.54 -28.28 38.06
CA GLU A 242 -89.16 -27.23 38.88
C GLU A 242 -90.48 -26.72 38.28
N ALA A 243 -90.55 -26.58 36.96
CA ALA A 243 -91.80 -26.23 36.28
C ALA A 243 -92.87 -27.33 36.44
N GLN A 244 -92.49 -28.61 36.31
CA GLN A 244 -93.40 -29.74 36.53
C GLN A 244 -93.87 -29.83 37.99
N LEU A 245 -92.99 -29.61 38.96
CA LEU A 245 -93.33 -29.56 40.38
C LEU A 245 -94.34 -28.45 40.67
N ARG A 246 -94.13 -27.24 40.13
CA ARG A 246 -95.07 -26.12 40.27
C ARG A 246 -96.44 -26.46 39.68
N MET A 247 -96.47 -27.03 38.47
CA MET A 247 -97.71 -27.44 37.80
C MET A 247 -98.49 -28.48 38.63
N HIS A 248 -97.82 -29.56 39.08
CA HIS A 248 -98.48 -30.59 39.87
C HIS A 248 -98.87 -30.15 41.28
N ALA A 249 -98.10 -29.24 41.91
CA ALA A 249 -98.47 -28.65 43.19
C ALA A 249 -99.74 -27.80 43.07
N GLU A 250 -99.87 -27.03 41.99
CA GLU A 250 -101.08 -26.26 41.71
C GLU A 250 -102.28 -27.18 41.39
N ASP A 251 -102.08 -28.24 40.59
CA ASP A 251 -103.10 -29.27 40.34
C ASP A 251 -103.58 -29.92 41.65
N LEU A 252 -102.65 -30.27 42.53
CA LEU A 252 -102.95 -30.84 43.84
C LEU A 252 -103.80 -29.89 44.69
N ARG A 253 -103.41 -28.61 44.76
CA ARG A 253 -104.14 -27.58 45.49
C ARG A 253 -105.57 -27.41 44.95
N ASN A 254 -105.73 -27.43 43.63
CA ASN A 254 -107.04 -27.36 42.99
C ASN A 254 -107.91 -28.58 43.34
N LYS A 255 -107.35 -29.79 43.31
CA LYS A 255 -108.05 -31.03 43.66
C LYS A 255 -108.42 -31.12 45.15
N GLU A 256 -107.55 -30.66 46.04
CA GLU A 256 -107.85 -30.56 47.48
C GLU A 256 -108.98 -29.54 47.75
N SER A 257 -108.98 -28.42 47.02
CA SER A 257 -110.07 -27.42 47.07
C SER A 257 -111.40 -27.98 46.54
N GLU A 258 -111.38 -28.76 45.44
CA GLU A 258 -112.56 -29.47 44.92
C GLU A 258 -113.10 -30.48 45.94
N LEU A 259 -112.24 -31.27 46.58
CA LEU A 259 -112.61 -32.22 47.61
C LEU A 259 -113.33 -31.53 48.77
N GLU A 260 -112.76 -30.44 49.28
CA GLU A 260 -113.31 -29.69 50.41
C GLU A 260 -114.65 -29.02 50.05
N LYS A 261 -114.81 -28.54 48.81
CA LYS A 261 -116.10 -28.03 48.30
C LYS A 261 -117.18 -29.12 48.28
N SER A 262 -116.86 -30.32 47.78
CA SER A 262 -117.80 -31.45 47.75
C SER A 262 -118.16 -31.95 49.15
N ARG A 263 -117.17 -32.05 50.05
CA ARG A 263 -117.37 -32.41 51.46
C ARG A 263 -118.31 -31.43 52.17
N LYS A 264 -118.07 -30.12 52.02
CA LYS A 264 -118.94 -29.07 52.61
C LYS A 264 -120.38 -29.16 52.12
N LYS A 265 -120.61 -29.44 50.83
CA LYS A 265 -121.97 -29.63 50.29
C LYS A 265 -122.69 -30.81 50.93
N ILE A 266 -121.98 -31.93 51.12
CA ILE A 266 -122.56 -33.16 51.70
C ILE A 266 -122.89 -32.97 53.18
N ILE A 267 -121.97 -32.40 53.96
CA ILE A 267 -122.21 -32.09 55.37
C ILE A 267 -123.38 -31.11 55.53
N ALA A 268 -123.47 -30.08 54.68
CA ALA A 268 -124.54 -29.08 54.76
C ALA A 268 -125.95 -29.67 54.58
N VAL A 269 -126.09 -30.74 53.79
CA VAL A 269 -127.40 -31.39 53.55
C VAL A 269 -127.64 -32.56 54.50
N CYS A 270 -126.61 -33.33 54.85
CA CYS A 270 -126.78 -34.57 55.63
C CYS A 270 -126.55 -34.40 57.12
N GLY A 271 -125.85 -33.35 57.56
CA GLY A 271 -125.38 -33.18 58.93
C GLY A 271 -124.25 -34.14 59.32
N SER A 272 -123.89 -35.09 58.45
CA SER A 272 -122.78 -36.03 58.59
C SER A 272 -122.00 -36.17 57.28
N GLU A 273 -120.85 -36.85 57.33
CA GLU A 273 -120.04 -37.13 56.14
C GLU A 273 -120.49 -38.39 55.39
N ASN A 274 -121.21 -39.30 56.04
CA ASN A 274 -121.63 -40.55 55.44
C ASN A 274 -123.02 -40.37 54.81
N LEU A 275 -123.02 -39.99 53.53
CA LEU A 275 -124.25 -39.83 52.74
C LEU A 275 -125.07 -41.13 52.69
N ASP A 276 -124.43 -42.28 52.46
CA ASP A 276 -125.14 -43.56 52.30
C ASP A 276 -125.79 -44.05 53.61
N GLU A 277 -125.11 -43.92 54.75
CA GLU A 277 -125.72 -44.18 56.07
C GLU A 277 -126.87 -43.22 56.34
N SER A 278 -126.68 -41.92 56.07
CA SER A 278 -127.73 -40.91 56.28
C SER A 278 -128.97 -41.16 55.41
N ILE A 279 -128.77 -41.60 54.16
CA ILE A 279 -129.86 -42.01 53.25
C ILE A 279 -130.56 -43.27 53.78
N SER A 280 -129.82 -44.26 54.28
CA SER A 280 -130.36 -45.49 54.85
C SER A 280 -131.20 -45.21 56.10
N ASP A 281 -130.67 -44.43 57.04
CA ASP A 281 -131.34 -44.04 58.27
C ASP A 281 -132.59 -43.21 58.00
N LEU A 282 -132.51 -42.26 57.05
CA LEU A 282 -133.64 -41.46 56.64
C LEU A 282 -134.71 -42.32 55.95
N SER A 283 -134.32 -43.30 55.13
CA SER A 283 -135.24 -44.24 54.51
C SER A 283 -135.96 -45.10 55.54
N GLN A 284 -135.25 -45.63 56.54
CA GLN A 284 -135.84 -46.41 57.64
C GLN A 284 -136.77 -45.54 58.50
N PHE A 285 -136.38 -44.29 58.75
CA PHE A 285 -137.21 -43.32 59.47
C PHE A 285 -138.51 -43.02 58.72
N ILE A 286 -138.43 -42.75 57.41
CA ILE A 286 -139.61 -42.53 56.56
C ILE A 286 -140.54 -43.75 56.60
N GLU A 287 -140.01 -44.97 56.45
CA GLU A 287 -140.80 -46.20 56.55
C GLU A 287 -141.46 -46.36 57.92
N LYS A 288 -140.74 -46.12 59.01
CA LYS A 288 -141.31 -46.15 60.37
C LYS A 288 -142.44 -45.14 60.54
N VAL A 289 -142.26 -43.90 60.09
CA VAL A 289 -143.31 -42.86 60.17
C VAL A 289 -144.50 -43.23 59.28
N ARG A 290 -144.29 -43.85 58.12
CA ARG A 290 -145.36 -44.40 57.25
C ARG A 290 -146.13 -45.52 57.93
N GLU A 291 -145.46 -46.46 58.59
CA GLU A 291 -146.09 -47.54 59.37
C GLU A 291 -146.92 -46.99 60.54
N GLU A 292 -146.37 -46.02 61.26
CA GLU A 292 -147.09 -45.36 62.35
C GLU A 292 -148.29 -44.55 61.83
N THR A 293 -148.16 -43.87 60.68
CA THR A 293 -149.25 -43.13 60.03
C THR A 293 -150.37 -44.09 59.59
N SER A 294 -149.99 -45.26 59.07
CA SER A 294 -150.91 -46.33 58.71
C SER A 294 -151.63 -46.88 59.95
N THR A 295 -150.91 -47.02 61.06
CA THR A 295 -151.47 -47.45 62.35
C THR A 295 -152.45 -46.42 62.93
N VAL A 296 -152.10 -45.13 62.91
CA VAL A 296 -152.96 -44.02 63.37
C VAL A 296 -154.22 -43.95 62.49
N SER A 297 -154.07 -44.08 61.17
CA SER A 297 -155.19 -44.13 60.22
C SER A 297 -156.08 -45.35 60.46
N GLY A 298 -155.48 -46.52 60.77
CA GLY A 298 -156.19 -47.72 61.17
C GLY A 298 -156.98 -47.55 62.48
N LYS A 299 -156.37 -46.92 63.50
CA LYS A 299 -157.06 -46.56 64.77
C LYS A 299 -158.24 -45.62 64.53
N LEU A 300 -158.07 -44.60 63.69
CA LEU A 300 -159.14 -43.67 63.34
C LEU A 300 -160.33 -44.41 62.69
N ALA A 301 -160.07 -45.33 61.77
CA ALA A 301 -161.11 -46.15 61.16
C ALA A 301 -161.83 -47.05 62.18
N LEU A 302 -161.07 -47.68 63.09
CA LEU A 302 -161.62 -48.52 64.16
C LEU A 302 -162.45 -47.72 65.17
N TYR A 303 -161.95 -46.58 65.65
CA TYR A 303 -162.66 -45.74 66.62
C TYR A 303 -163.94 -45.15 66.04
N LYS A 304 -163.91 -44.70 64.77
CA LYS A 304 -165.14 -44.30 64.05
C LYS A 304 -166.16 -45.43 63.99
N SER A 305 -165.72 -46.67 63.74
CA SER A 305 -166.58 -47.85 63.74
C SER A 305 -167.17 -48.13 65.14
N PHE A 306 -166.35 -48.08 66.19
CA PHE A 306 -166.77 -48.30 67.57
C PHE A 306 -167.74 -47.24 68.09
N ALA A 307 -167.47 -45.95 67.83
CA ALA A 307 -168.38 -44.86 68.20
C ALA A 307 -169.74 -45.02 67.49
N LYS A 308 -169.74 -45.39 66.20
CA LYS A 308 -170.97 -45.67 65.44
C LYS A 308 -171.75 -46.85 66.02
N SER A 309 -171.05 -47.92 66.43
CA SER A 309 -171.66 -49.11 67.01
C SER A 309 -172.27 -48.84 68.40
N LEU A 310 -171.56 -48.08 69.26
CA LEU A 310 -172.02 -47.67 70.59
C LEU A 310 -173.24 -46.74 70.57
N ARG A 311 -173.37 -45.87 69.56
CA ARG A 311 -174.56 -45.03 69.35
C ARG A 311 -175.79 -45.86 68.96
N ALA A 312 -175.59 -46.94 68.21
CA ALA A 312 -176.69 -47.79 67.73
C ALA A 312 -177.22 -48.73 68.82
N LYS A 313 -176.35 -49.29 69.65
CA LYS A 313 -176.73 -50.18 70.75
C LYS A 313 -175.80 -49.92 71.95
N PRO A 314 -176.33 -49.69 73.18
CA PRO A 314 -175.52 -49.41 74.36
C PRO A 314 -174.88 -50.70 74.92
N CYS A 315 -174.11 -51.38 74.08
CA CYS A 315 -173.30 -52.55 74.39
C CYS A 315 -171.86 -52.32 73.94
N CYS A 316 -170.89 -52.91 74.64
CA CYS A 316 -169.48 -52.79 74.27
C CYS A 316 -169.24 -53.34 72.85
N PRO A 317 -168.65 -52.58 71.91
CA PRO A 317 -168.47 -53.02 70.52
C PRO A 317 -167.43 -54.15 70.38
N LEU A 318 -166.61 -54.38 71.40
CA LEU A 318 -165.63 -55.46 71.43
C LEU A 318 -166.20 -56.75 72.03
N CYS A 319 -166.87 -56.68 73.19
CA CYS A 319 -167.31 -57.86 73.93
C CYS A 319 -168.84 -58.06 73.99
N LYS A 320 -169.62 -57.16 73.38
CA LYS A 320 -171.08 -57.15 73.27
C LYS A 320 -171.85 -57.19 74.61
N ARG A 321 -171.20 -56.95 75.75
CA ARG A 321 -171.87 -56.79 77.05
C ARG A 321 -172.61 -55.46 77.10
N ASP A 322 -173.85 -55.48 77.60
CA ASP A 322 -174.65 -54.28 77.78
C ASP A 322 -174.09 -53.42 78.92
N PHE A 323 -174.16 -52.10 78.77
CA PHE A 323 -173.73 -51.18 79.83
C PHE A 323 -174.89 -50.91 80.79
N GLU A 324 -174.73 -51.32 82.04
CA GLU A 324 -175.72 -51.10 83.10
C GLU A 324 -175.93 -49.60 83.40
N ASN A 325 -174.90 -48.78 83.18
CA ASN A 325 -174.97 -47.33 83.37
C ASN A 325 -174.85 -46.59 82.02
N ARG A 326 -175.94 -45.93 81.60
CA ARG A 326 -175.99 -45.13 80.37
C ARG A 326 -175.04 -43.94 80.38
N GLU A 327 -174.64 -43.41 81.54
CA GLU A 327 -173.64 -42.34 81.60
C GLU A 327 -172.25 -42.83 81.18
N LEU A 328 -171.90 -44.07 81.51
CA LEU A 328 -170.63 -44.66 81.07
C LEU A 328 -170.56 -44.79 79.54
N VAL A 329 -171.68 -45.10 78.88
CA VAL A 329 -171.75 -45.15 77.41
C VAL A 329 -171.54 -43.76 76.80
N LYS A 330 -172.17 -42.73 77.37
CA LYS A 330 -171.99 -41.35 76.89
C LYS A 330 -170.55 -40.87 77.08
N ASN A 331 -169.93 -41.17 78.22
CA ASN A 331 -168.54 -40.83 78.47
C ASN A 331 -167.59 -41.57 77.51
N LEU A 332 -167.83 -42.86 77.25
CA LEU A 332 -167.02 -43.64 76.31
C LEU A 332 -167.17 -43.15 74.86
N ILE A 333 -168.38 -42.78 74.43
CA ILE A 333 -168.61 -42.15 73.12
C ILE A 333 -167.88 -40.80 73.06
N ALA A 334 -167.97 -39.97 74.10
CA ALA A 334 -167.27 -38.68 74.15
C ALA A 334 -165.74 -38.86 74.09
N ASP A 335 -165.18 -39.88 74.75
CA ASP A 335 -163.75 -40.17 74.71
C ASP A 335 -163.30 -40.71 73.33
N LEU A 336 -164.14 -41.54 72.69
CA LEU A 336 -163.90 -41.96 71.30
C LEU A 336 -164.02 -40.80 70.32
N GLU A 337 -164.97 -39.90 70.49
CA GLU A 337 -165.16 -38.71 69.65
C GLU A 337 -164.00 -37.72 69.81
N ARG A 338 -163.55 -37.46 71.05
CA ARG A 338 -162.31 -36.70 71.29
C ARG A 338 -161.12 -37.33 70.56
N SER A 339 -160.99 -38.65 70.62
CA SER A 339 -159.93 -39.38 69.92
C SER A 339 -160.08 -39.29 68.40
N ILE A 340 -161.31 -39.35 67.87
CA ILE A 340 -161.59 -39.20 66.42
C ILE A 340 -161.27 -37.80 65.92
N ASP A 341 -161.42 -36.76 66.74
CA ASP A 341 -161.12 -35.38 66.39
C ASP A 341 -159.61 -35.06 66.45
N THR A 342 -158.85 -35.73 67.33
CA THR A 342 -157.39 -35.51 67.45
C THR A 342 -156.57 -36.29 66.42
N LEU A 343 -156.96 -37.53 66.11
CA LEU A 343 -156.20 -38.41 65.21
C LEU A 343 -155.96 -37.84 63.78
N PRO A 344 -156.90 -37.12 63.12
CA PRO A 344 -156.63 -36.50 61.82
C PRO A 344 -155.52 -35.44 61.86
N ASN A 345 -155.43 -34.69 62.95
CA ASN A 345 -154.34 -33.72 63.14
C ASN A 345 -153.00 -34.45 63.36
N GLU A 346 -152.99 -35.60 64.04
CA GLU A 346 -151.81 -36.45 64.15
C GLU A 346 -151.40 -37.04 62.79
N THR A 347 -152.35 -37.54 61.99
CA THR A 347 -152.09 -38.02 60.62
C THR A 347 -151.52 -36.92 59.72
N LYS A 348 -152.07 -35.70 59.80
CA LYS A 348 -151.56 -34.56 59.01
C LYS A 348 -150.14 -34.18 59.42
N LYS A 349 -149.86 -34.09 60.73
CA LYS A 349 -148.50 -33.84 61.24
C LYS A 349 -147.50 -34.87 60.74
N LYS A 350 -147.86 -36.17 60.78
CA LYS A 350 -146.99 -37.24 60.24
C LYS A 350 -146.86 -37.19 58.72
N SER A 351 -147.89 -36.76 57.99
CA SER A 351 -147.82 -36.56 56.54
C SER A 351 -146.90 -35.41 56.14
N ASP A 352 -146.96 -34.30 56.87
CA ASP A 352 -146.07 -33.15 56.66
C ASP A 352 -144.62 -33.55 56.98
N GLU A 353 -144.41 -34.30 58.08
CA GLU A 353 -143.11 -34.88 58.44
C GLU A 353 -142.57 -35.83 57.35
N ILE A 354 -143.41 -36.71 56.78
CA ILE A 354 -143.01 -37.57 55.65
C ILE A 354 -142.57 -36.71 54.46
N SER A 355 -143.34 -35.68 54.09
CA SER A 355 -143.01 -34.81 52.95
C SER A 355 -141.69 -34.06 53.14
N GLU A 356 -141.44 -33.52 54.33
CA GLU A 356 -140.17 -32.88 54.67
C GLU A 356 -138.99 -33.86 54.56
N LYS A 357 -139.15 -35.08 55.08
CA LYS A 357 -138.12 -36.12 55.04
C LYS A 357 -137.89 -36.66 53.62
N GLU A 358 -138.92 -36.79 52.81
CA GLU A 358 -138.80 -37.19 51.39
C GLU A 358 -138.08 -36.13 50.55
N ASN A 359 -138.34 -34.84 50.81
CA ASN A 359 -137.60 -33.75 50.16
C ASN A 359 -136.12 -33.77 50.55
N LEU A 360 -135.82 -34.04 51.83
CA LEU A 360 -134.44 -34.23 52.30
C LEU A 360 -133.79 -35.46 51.64
N PHE A 361 -134.51 -36.57 51.51
CA PHE A 361 -134.05 -37.78 50.84
C PHE A 361 -133.72 -37.55 49.37
N ASN A 362 -134.58 -36.82 48.64
CA ASN A 362 -134.32 -36.44 47.26
C ASN A 362 -133.12 -35.49 47.12
N ALA A 363 -132.93 -34.57 48.07
CA ALA A 363 -131.75 -33.71 48.11
C ALA A 363 -130.47 -34.54 48.34
N MET A 364 -130.50 -35.50 49.27
CA MET A 364 -129.39 -36.44 49.52
C MET A 364 -129.08 -37.31 48.28
N GLN A 365 -130.09 -37.83 47.59
CA GLN A 365 -129.90 -38.64 46.36
C GLN A 365 -129.16 -37.86 45.26
N ARG A 366 -129.41 -36.56 45.11
CA ARG A 366 -128.69 -35.71 44.13
C ARG A 366 -127.20 -35.56 44.45
N LEU A 367 -126.80 -35.76 45.71
CA LEU A 367 -125.41 -35.66 46.16
C LEU A 367 -124.59 -36.93 45.94
N LYS A 368 -125.19 -38.05 45.52
CA LYS A 368 -124.44 -39.28 45.20
C LYS A 368 -123.35 -39.07 44.13
N GLY A 369 -123.61 -38.19 43.18
CA GLY A 369 -122.61 -37.78 42.18
C GLY A 369 -121.43 -37.01 42.78
N ASP A 370 -121.65 -36.25 43.85
CA ASP A 370 -120.58 -35.53 44.56
C ASP A 370 -119.85 -36.46 45.55
N GLU A 371 -120.53 -37.44 46.14
CA GLU A 371 -119.94 -38.49 47.00
C GLU A 371 -118.97 -39.37 46.21
N THR A 372 -119.40 -39.86 45.05
CA THR A 372 -118.53 -40.65 44.15
C THR A 372 -117.30 -39.86 43.68
N LYS A 373 -117.46 -38.57 43.34
CA LYS A 373 -116.33 -37.69 43.04
C LYS A 373 -115.43 -37.46 44.25
N MET A 374 -116.00 -37.28 45.44
CA MET A 374 -115.25 -37.11 46.68
C MET A 374 -114.41 -38.36 46.98
N ALA A 375 -115.01 -39.55 46.84
CA ALA A 375 -114.32 -40.82 46.99
C ALA A 375 -113.15 -40.94 45.99
N GLN A 376 -113.37 -40.66 44.70
CA GLN A 376 -112.32 -40.68 43.68
C GLN A 376 -111.18 -39.69 43.97
N LEU A 377 -111.51 -38.46 44.37
CA LEU A 377 -110.52 -37.45 44.74
C LEU A 377 -109.70 -37.90 45.96
N ARG A 378 -110.36 -38.47 46.98
CA ARG A 378 -109.75 -38.87 48.25
C ARG A 378 -108.90 -40.13 48.12
N THR A 379 -109.36 -41.15 47.41
CA THR A 379 -108.70 -42.46 47.38
C THR A 379 -107.72 -42.61 46.22
N HIS A 380 -107.85 -41.84 45.15
CA HIS A 380 -107.04 -42.02 43.95
C HIS A 380 -106.30 -40.73 43.52
N ASP A 381 -107.01 -39.66 43.17
CA ASP A 381 -106.38 -38.53 42.46
C ASP A 381 -105.39 -37.74 43.33
N ILE A 382 -105.80 -37.36 44.55
CA ILE A 382 -104.94 -36.63 45.49
C ILE A 382 -103.73 -37.49 45.91
N PRO A 383 -103.89 -38.76 46.33
CA PRO A 383 -102.76 -39.64 46.63
C PRO A 383 -101.79 -39.80 45.45
N LYS A 384 -102.31 -39.97 44.22
CA LYS A 384 -101.48 -40.13 43.01
C LYS A 384 -100.68 -38.88 42.70
N LEU A 385 -101.28 -37.70 42.84
CA LEU A 385 -100.58 -36.41 42.68
C LEU A 385 -99.51 -36.20 43.75
N LYS A 386 -99.82 -36.50 45.04
CA LYS A 386 -98.84 -36.45 46.13
C LYS A 386 -97.65 -37.36 45.87
N GLN A 387 -97.90 -38.60 45.46
CA GLN A 387 -96.84 -39.54 45.11
C GLN A 387 -95.98 -39.02 43.94
N LYS A 388 -96.59 -38.42 42.91
CA LYS A 388 -95.85 -37.86 41.77
C LYS A 388 -94.98 -36.66 42.18
N ILE A 389 -95.50 -35.78 43.03
CA ILE A 389 -94.74 -34.65 43.59
C ILE A 389 -93.55 -35.15 44.41
N GLU A 390 -93.74 -36.13 45.29
CA GLU A 390 -92.64 -36.68 46.10
C GLU A 390 -91.55 -37.36 45.24
N LYS A 391 -91.94 -38.07 44.17
CA LYS A 391 -90.98 -38.60 43.19
C LYS A 391 -90.18 -37.51 42.50
N LEU A 392 -90.85 -36.48 41.99
CA LEU A 392 -90.18 -35.35 41.33
C LEU A 392 -89.27 -34.58 42.31
N LYS A 393 -89.67 -34.40 43.57
CA LYS A 393 -88.79 -33.79 44.60
C LYS A 393 -87.54 -34.62 44.84
N ALA A 394 -87.66 -35.96 44.92
CA ALA A 394 -86.50 -36.83 45.07
C ALA A 394 -85.55 -36.71 43.86
N GLU A 395 -86.10 -36.68 42.64
CA GLU A 395 -85.34 -36.42 41.41
C GLU A 395 -84.66 -35.05 41.43
N GLN A 396 -85.33 -33.99 41.92
CA GLN A 396 -84.74 -32.66 42.10
C GLN A 396 -83.50 -32.72 43.01
N THR A 397 -83.62 -33.34 44.17
CA THR A 397 -82.51 -33.43 45.14
C THR A 397 -81.33 -34.23 44.59
N SER A 398 -81.58 -35.29 43.83
CA SER A 398 -80.54 -36.06 43.15
C SER A 398 -79.84 -35.22 42.08
N LEU A 399 -80.59 -34.43 41.32
CA LEU A 399 -80.03 -33.57 40.28
C LEU A 399 -79.21 -32.42 40.87
N GLU A 400 -79.64 -31.84 41.98
CA GLU A 400 -78.90 -30.82 42.72
C GLU A 400 -77.57 -31.36 43.27
N ALA A 401 -77.56 -32.59 43.79
CA ALA A 401 -76.33 -33.24 44.24
C ALA A 401 -75.35 -33.52 43.08
N GLN A 402 -75.87 -33.93 41.92
CA GLN A 402 -75.03 -34.11 40.71
C GLN A 402 -74.47 -32.77 40.22
N LEU A 403 -75.28 -31.73 40.18
CA LEU A 403 -74.88 -30.40 39.76
C LEU A 403 -73.77 -29.84 40.65
N ALA A 404 -73.92 -29.93 41.99
CA ALA A 404 -72.89 -29.50 42.93
C ALA A 404 -71.56 -30.24 42.73
N LYS A 405 -71.61 -31.55 42.44
CA LYS A 405 -70.41 -32.36 42.16
C LYS A 405 -69.71 -31.93 40.86
N GLU A 406 -70.47 -31.71 39.79
CA GLU A 406 -69.89 -31.26 38.51
C GLU A 406 -69.34 -29.82 38.60
N GLU A 407 -69.96 -28.95 39.40
CA GLU A 407 -69.44 -27.61 39.71
C GLU A 407 -68.12 -27.66 40.47
N GLU A 408 -67.98 -28.51 41.48
CA GLU A 408 -66.72 -28.72 42.21
C GLU A 408 -65.59 -29.21 41.27
N ILE A 409 -65.90 -30.16 40.37
CA ILE A 409 -64.93 -30.63 39.37
C ILE A 409 -64.54 -29.49 38.41
N LEU A 410 -65.49 -28.66 38.00
CA LEU A 410 -65.23 -27.51 37.14
C LEU A 410 -64.30 -26.48 37.84
N GLU A 411 -64.54 -26.17 39.12
CA GLU A 411 -63.68 -25.26 39.88
C GLU A 411 -62.25 -25.76 39.97
N ASN A 412 -62.06 -27.05 40.27
CA ASN A 412 -60.74 -27.69 40.29
C ASN A 412 -60.05 -27.61 38.92
N ARG A 413 -60.78 -27.87 37.82
CA ARG A 413 -60.22 -27.77 36.46
C ARG A 413 -59.91 -26.35 36.03
N LEU A 414 -60.66 -25.35 36.50
CA LEU A 414 -60.35 -23.94 36.28
C LEU A 414 -59.08 -23.51 37.04
N PHE A 415 -58.87 -24.05 38.23
CA PHE A 415 -57.62 -23.86 38.98
C PHE A 415 -56.42 -24.48 38.23
N ASP A 416 -56.56 -25.72 37.77
CA ASP A 416 -55.53 -26.40 36.95
C ASP A 416 -55.20 -25.58 35.68
N LEU A 417 -56.23 -25.03 35.01
CA LEU A 417 -56.07 -24.20 33.82
C LEU A 417 -55.31 -22.89 34.11
N ALA A 418 -55.65 -22.22 35.21
CA ALA A 418 -54.95 -21.01 35.64
C ALA A 418 -53.49 -21.31 35.95
N MET A 419 -53.20 -22.44 36.61
CA MET A 419 -51.85 -22.87 36.90
C MET A 419 -51.07 -23.20 35.63
N ALA A 420 -51.66 -23.97 34.70
CA ALA A 420 -51.06 -24.31 33.41
C ALA A 420 -50.68 -23.06 32.59
N ASN A 421 -51.57 -22.05 32.58
CA ASN A 421 -51.29 -20.78 31.92
C ASN A 421 -50.19 -19.97 32.62
N SER A 422 -50.12 -20.03 33.95
CA SER A 422 -49.11 -19.32 34.74
C SER A 422 -47.68 -19.84 34.56
N VAL A 423 -47.51 -21.06 34.03
CA VAL A 423 -46.20 -21.68 33.77
C VAL A 423 -45.88 -21.83 32.28
N ALA A 424 -46.80 -21.45 31.40
CA ALA A 424 -46.63 -21.62 29.96
C ALA A 424 -45.47 -20.78 29.41
N ASN A 425 -45.31 -19.54 29.90
CA ASN A 425 -44.23 -18.65 29.47
C ASN A 425 -42.87 -19.12 30.00
N GLU A 426 -42.85 -19.61 31.23
CA GLU A 426 -41.70 -20.15 31.94
C GLU A 426 -41.21 -21.41 31.25
N ALA A 427 -42.11 -22.30 30.82
CA ALA A 427 -41.82 -23.48 30.04
C ALA A 427 -41.14 -23.14 28.70
N GLU A 428 -41.63 -22.15 27.96
CA GLU A 428 -40.97 -21.69 26.73
C GLU A 428 -39.60 -21.07 26.99
N ARG A 429 -39.46 -20.34 28.10
CA ARG A 429 -38.19 -19.71 28.49
C ARG A 429 -37.14 -20.76 28.87
N ILE A 430 -37.55 -21.83 29.54
CA ILE A 430 -36.72 -23.01 29.82
C ILE A 430 -36.23 -23.64 28.51
N ASP A 431 -37.13 -23.95 27.56
CA ASP A 431 -36.76 -24.53 26.27
C ASP A 431 -35.76 -23.65 25.48
N ARG A 432 -35.96 -22.32 25.50
CA ARG A 432 -35.02 -21.36 24.85
C ARG A 432 -33.66 -21.35 25.52
N LEU A 433 -33.60 -21.37 26.85
CA LEU A 433 -32.34 -21.43 27.59
C LEU A 433 -31.58 -22.74 27.33
N GLU A 434 -32.28 -23.87 27.24
CA GLU A 434 -31.67 -25.16 26.87
C GLU A 434 -31.07 -25.13 25.46
N LEU A 435 -31.79 -24.57 24.48
CA LEU A 435 -31.30 -24.41 23.11
C LEU A 435 -30.06 -23.50 23.06
N ASP A 436 -30.10 -22.38 23.76
CA ASP A 436 -28.98 -21.43 23.86
C ASP A 436 -27.75 -22.09 24.47
N ILE A 437 -27.89 -22.77 25.61
CA ILE A 437 -26.80 -23.50 26.27
C ILE A 437 -26.21 -24.54 25.33
N ASN A 438 -27.03 -25.30 24.61
CA ASN A 438 -26.58 -26.29 23.65
C ASN A 438 -25.87 -25.66 22.44
N SER A 439 -26.29 -24.48 21.99
CA SER A 439 -25.59 -23.73 20.93
C SER A 439 -24.21 -23.24 21.40
N LEU A 440 -24.13 -22.71 22.63
CA LEU A 440 -22.88 -22.24 23.24
C LEU A 440 -21.92 -23.40 23.50
N ARG A 441 -22.41 -24.56 23.95
CA ARG A 441 -21.61 -25.79 24.11
C ARG A 441 -21.04 -26.28 22.78
N ARG A 442 -21.82 -26.24 21.69
CA ARG A 442 -21.32 -26.57 20.34
C ARG A 442 -20.26 -25.57 19.87
N SER A 443 -20.48 -24.27 20.10
CA SER A 443 -19.51 -23.22 19.83
C SER A 443 -18.20 -23.47 20.59
N LEU A 444 -18.27 -23.74 21.90
CA LEU A 444 -17.13 -24.10 22.73
C LEU A 444 -16.39 -25.33 22.19
N ALA A 445 -17.11 -26.40 21.83
CA ALA A 445 -16.52 -27.63 21.30
C ALA A 445 -15.80 -27.42 19.96
N SER A 446 -16.29 -26.52 19.10
CA SER A 446 -15.64 -26.19 17.83
C SER A 446 -14.42 -25.28 17.97
N LYS A 447 -14.37 -24.42 19.00
CA LYS A 447 -13.28 -23.48 19.24
C LYS A 447 -12.18 -24.04 20.15
N SER A 448 -12.51 -24.95 21.06
CA SER A 448 -11.57 -25.57 22.01
C SER A 448 -10.34 -26.25 21.37
N PRO A 449 -10.46 -26.99 20.24
CA PRO A 449 -9.31 -27.63 19.62
C PRO A 449 -8.28 -26.64 19.06
N ARG A 450 -8.72 -25.44 18.65
CA ARG A 450 -7.83 -24.40 18.11
C ARG A 450 -6.87 -23.87 19.19
N VAL A 451 -7.38 -23.70 20.40
CA VAL A 451 -6.59 -23.26 21.55
C VAL A 451 -5.66 -24.36 22.06
N GLN A 452 -6.07 -25.63 22.02
CA GLN A 452 -5.18 -26.75 22.34
C GLN A 452 -4.02 -26.91 21.35
N GLN A 453 -4.25 -26.61 20.06
CA GLN A 453 -3.19 -26.65 19.04
C GLN A 453 -2.15 -25.54 19.19
N LEU A 454 -2.52 -24.41 19.81
CA LEU A 454 -1.64 -23.24 19.96
C LEU A 454 -0.62 -23.39 21.10
N GLY A 455 -0.77 -24.38 21.99
CA GLY A 455 0.22 -24.74 23.01
C GLY A 455 0.44 -23.68 24.10
N SER A 456 1.16 -24.07 25.17
CA SER A 456 1.55 -23.17 26.26
C SER A 456 2.64 -22.21 25.78
N VAL A 457 2.25 -21.02 25.35
CA VAL A 457 3.19 -19.99 24.90
C VAL A 457 3.86 -19.32 26.11
N LYS A 458 5.15 -18.98 25.99
CA LYS A 458 5.86 -18.10 26.94
C LYS A 458 5.02 -16.83 27.19
N SER A 459 5.11 -16.25 28.39
CA SER A 459 4.35 -15.02 28.68
C SER A 459 4.76 -13.91 27.70
N THR A 460 3.77 -13.15 27.23
CA THR A 460 3.98 -12.02 26.31
C THR A 460 4.97 -11.01 26.86
N GLU A 461 5.00 -10.81 28.18
CA GLU A 461 5.93 -9.93 28.88
C GLU A 461 7.38 -10.42 28.77
N SER A 462 7.60 -11.74 28.87
CA SER A 462 8.93 -12.34 28.70
C SER A 462 9.45 -12.17 27.28
N ILE A 463 8.58 -12.33 26.27
CA ILE A 463 8.96 -12.16 24.85
C ILE A 463 9.31 -10.70 24.55
N LEU A 464 8.53 -9.74 25.08
CA LEU A 464 8.79 -8.31 24.90
C LEU A 464 10.10 -7.85 25.55
N ALA A 465 10.42 -8.37 26.74
CA ALA A 465 11.69 -8.09 27.40
C ALA A 465 12.89 -8.61 26.59
N GLU A 466 12.79 -9.81 26.02
CA GLU A 466 13.84 -10.42 25.19
C GLU A 466 14.02 -9.67 23.86
N ILE A 467 12.93 -9.22 23.23
CA ILE A 467 12.97 -8.34 22.05
C ILE A 467 13.69 -7.02 22.36
N GLN A 468 13.38 -6.40 23.51
CA GLN A 468 14.00 -5.13 23.90
C GLN A 468 15.51 -5.28 24.13
N ASP A 469 15.93 -6.36 24.79
CA ASP A 469 17.34 -6.66 25.03
C ASP A 469 18.10 -6.88 23.71
N LEU A 470 17.61 -7.75 22.83
CA LEU A 470 18.21 -8.02 21.52
C LEU A 470 18.26 -6.76 20.63
N THR A 471 17.24 -5.91 20.70
CA THR A 471 17.23 -4.62 19.97
C THR A 471 18.33 -3.68 20.48
N SER A 472 18.58 -3.67 21.80
CA SER A 472 19.65 -2.88 22.39
C SER A 472 21.04 -3.38 21.97
N GLN A 473 21.22 -4.71 21.92
CA GLN A 473 22.45 -5.35 21.45
C GLN A 473 22.71 -5.05 19.96
N SER A 474 21.69 -5.13 19.11
CA SER A 474 21.79 -4.77 17.68
C SER A 474 22.28 -3.33 17.47
N LYS A 475 21.76 -2.37 18.25
CA LYS A 475 22.21 -0.96 18.21
C LYS A 475 23.67 -0.79 18.64
N MET A 476 24.17 -1.62 19.56
CA MET A 476 25.58 -1.59 19.94
C MET A 476 26.48 -2.08 18.81
N TYR A 477 26.12 -3.19 18.15
CA TYR A 477 26.87 -3.70 17.00
C TYR A 477 26.88 -2.71 15.83
N ASP A 478 25.78 -1.99 15.58
CA ASP A 478 25.72 -0.93 14.55
C ASP A 478 26.71 0.22 14.82
N LYS A 479 26.82 0.66 16.07
CA LYS A 479 27.78 1.69 16.46
C LYS A 479 29.22 1.22 16.24
N ASN A 480 29.51 -0.03 16.61
CA ASN A 480 30.84 -0.63 16.42
C ASN A 480 31.20 -0.77 14.95
N LEU A 481 30.26 -1.24 14.11
CA LEU A 481 30.42 -1.33 12.65
C LEU A 481 30.76 0.01 12.02
N HIS A 482 30.04 1.07 12.39
CA HIS A 482 30.28 2.41 11.88
C HIS A 482 31.67 2.93 12.31
N ALA A 483 32.07 2.72 13.55
CA ALA A 483 33.37 3.16 14.04
C ALA A 483 34.52 2.47 13.28
N CYS A 484 34.44 1.15 13.10
CA CYS A 484 35.46 0.39 12.35
C CYS A 484 35.55 0.81 10.88
N ARG A 485 34.41 0.99 10.20
CA ARG A 485 34.38 1.44 8.78
C ARG A 485 34.99 2.82 8.60
N SER A 486 34.68 3.75 9.49
CA SER A 486 35.23 5.11 9.44
C SER A 486 36.76 5.11 9.61
N LYS A 487 37.31 4.32 10.54
CA LYS A 487 38.76 4.16 10.69
C LYS A 487 39.41 3.57 9.42
N LEU A 488 38.77 2.58 8.79
CA LEU A 488 39.28 1.96 7.56
C LEU A 488 39.34 2.95 6.38
N GLU A 489 38.33 3.80 6.23
CA GLU A 489 38.30 4.86 5.21
C GLU A 489 39.38 5.91 5.43
N GLN A 490 39.62 6.32 6.69
CA GLN A 490 40.71 7.24 7.04
C GLN A 490 42.08 6.65 6.68
N LEU A 491 42.32 5.37 6.98
CA LEU A 491 43.57 4.70 6.59
C LEU A 491 43.75 4.61 5.06
N HIS A 492 42.66 4.48 4.31
CA HIS A 492 42.72 4.42 2.85
C HIS A 492 43.03 5.79 2.22
N SER A 493 42.40 6.86 2.71
CA SER A 493 42.63 8.22 2.19
C SER A 493 44.05 8.72 2.46
N LEU A 494 44.62 8.39 3.63
CA LEU A 494 46.02 8.69 3.95
C LEU A 494 47.00 7.93 3.05
N ASP A 495 46.73 6.66 2.73
CA ASP A 495 47.59 5.86 1.84
C ASP A 495 47.62 6.41 0.40
N MET A 496 46.47 6.87 -0.11
CA MET A 496 46.39 7.55 -1.40
C MET A 496 47.19 8.86 -1.40
N SER A 497 47.04 9.68 -0.36
CA SER A 497 47.78 10.94 -0.21
C SER A 497 49.29 10.73 -0.11
N LEU A 498 49.71 9.66 0.59
CA LEU A 498 51.12 9.26 0.69
C LEU A 498 51.71 8.89 -0.68
N LYS A 499 50.99 8.07 -1.46
CA LYS A 499 51.42 7.64 -2.80
C LYS A 499 51.54 8.83 -3.76
N ASP A 500 50.59 9.76 -3.71
CA ASP A 500 50.62 10.98 -4.52
C ASP A 500 51.86 11.83 -4.20
N ALA A 501 52.12 12.08 -2.91
CA ALA A 501 53.30 12.84 -2.46
C ALA A 501 54.63 12.15 -2.87
N GLN A 502 54.72 10.83 -2.76
CA GLN A 502 55.88 10.05 -3.21
C GLN A 502 56.10 10.16 -4.73
N SER A 503 55.02 10.10 -5.52
CA SER A 503 55.10 10.22 -6.99
C SER A 503 55.57 11.62 -7.41
N ALA A 504 55.09 12.67 -6.73
CA ALA A 504 55.48 14.05 -6.97
C ALA A 504 56.97 14.28 -6.66
N LYS A 505 57.47 13.68 -5.57
CA LYS A 505 58.89 13.71 -5.19
C LYS A 505 59.77 13.10 -6.29
N LEU A 506 59.45 11.88 -6.75
CA LEU A 506 60.24 11.19 -7.79
C LEU A 506 60.33 12.00 -9.10
N ARG A 507 59.22 12.64 -9.50
CA ARG A 507 59.20 13.52 -10.68
C ARG A 507 60.13 14.72 -10.54
N LEU A 508 60.16 15.36 -9.36
CA LEU A 508 61.05 16.49 -9.10
C LEU A 508 62.52 16.06 -9.00
N GLU A 509 62.81 14.91 -8.39
CA GLU A 509 64.18 14.35 -8.34
C GLU A 509 64.72 14.01 -9.74
N SER A 510 63.86 13.56 -10.68
CA SER A 510 64.24 13.38 -12.08
C SER A 510 64.65 14.70 -12.73
N LYS A 511 63.85 15.76 -12.56
CA LYS A 511 64.14 17.10 -13.08
C LYS A 511 65.42 17.70 -12.49
N MET A 512 65.75 17.38 -11.23
CA MET A 512 67.02 17.79 -10.62
C MET A 512 68.23 17.12 -11.27
N LYS A 513 68.12 15.86 -11.75
CA LYS A 513 69.23 15.22 -12.48
C LYS A 513 69.46 15.88 -13.85
N GLU A 514 68.39 16.32 -14.50
CA GLU A 514 68.45 17.09 -15.75
C GLU A 514 69.17 18.44 -15.56
N GLU A 515 69.09 19.06 -14.37
CA GLU A 515 69.81 20.30 -14.03
C GLU A 515 71.34 20.15 -14.21
N SER A 516 71.92 19.03 -13.79
CA SER A 516 73.36 18.76 -13.94
C SER A 516 73.78 18.72 -15.40
N ILE A 517 72.94 18.13 -16.27
CA ILE A 517 73.19 18.03 -17.72
C ILE A 517 73.11 19.41 -18.37
N LEU A 518 72.10 20.21 -17.98
CA LEU A 518 71.95 21.59 -18.45
C LEU A 518 73.15 22.47 -18.03
N HIS A 519 73.69 22.26 -16.83
CA HIS A 519 74.89 22.97 -16.37
C HIS A 519 76.11 22.64 -17.24
N GLU A 520 76.34 21.37 -17.53
CA GLU A 520 77.44 20.92 -18.40
C GLU A 520 77.29 21.49 -19.83
N GLN A 521 76.09 21.43 -20.41
CA GLN A 521 75.79 22.00 -21.72
C GLN A 521 76.06 23.51 -21.78
N LYS A 522 75.65 24.26 -20.74
CA LYS A 522 75.95 25.69 -20.63
C LYS A 522 77.46 25.94 -20.63
N THR A 523 78.23 25.21 -19.81
CA THR A 523 79.68 25.41 -19.72
C THR A 523 80.39 25.14 -21.05
N LYS A 524 79.94 24.12 -21.79
CA LYS A 524 80.46 23.78 -23.12
C LYS A 524 80.17 24.87 -24.16
N LEU A 525 78.93 25.36 -24.23
CA LEU A 525 78.57 26.45 -25.14
C LEU A 525 79.30 27.75 -24.82
N GLU A 526 79.51 28.04 -23.53
CA GLU A 526 80.31 29.19 -23.09
C GLU A 526 81.79 29.04 -23.49
N SER A 527 82.40 27.86 -23.35
CA SER A 527 83.76 27.61 -23.84
C SER A 527 83.87 27.71 -25.36
N ASP A 528 82.90 27.17 -26.09
CA ASP A 528 82.86 27.23 -27.56
C ASP A 528 82.68 28.68 -28.06
N SER A 529 81.90 29.50 -27.34
CA SER A 529 81.79 30.93 -27.64
C SER A 529 83.11 31.67 -27.47
N VAL A 530 83.92 31.32 -26.45
CA VAL A 530 85.24 31.91 -26.22
C VAL A 530 86.23 31.52 -27.33
N THR A 531 86.27 30.26 -27.74
CA THR A 531 87.15 29.79 -28.82
C THR A 531 86.77 30.42 -30.16
N LEU A 532 85.47 30.49 -30.48
CA LEU A 532 84.98 31.16 -31.70
C LEU A 532 85.31 32.65 -31.72
N LYS A 533 85.22 33.36 -30.58
CA LYS A 533 85.64 34.77 -30.47
C LYS A 533 87.13 34.95 -30.78
N SER A 534 87.99 34.07 -30.27
CA SER A 534 89.43 34.11 -30.56
C SER A 534 89.74 33.83 -32.05
N SER A 535 89.01 32.91 -32.66
CA SER A 535 89.09 32.62 -34.10
C SER A 535 88.64 33.81 -34.96
N LEU A 536 87.59 34.52 -34.52
CA LEU A 536 87.11 35.74 -35.16
C LEU A 536 88.19 36.84 -35.15
N GLU A 537 88.91 37.01 -34.05
CA GLU A 537 90.05 37.94 -33.97
C GLU A 537 91.21 37.55 -34.89
N ALA A 538 91.53 36.26 -35.00
CA ALA A 538 92.55 35.75 -35.92
C ALA A 538 92.18 36.02 -37.38
N LEU A 539 90.94 35.69 -37.78
CA LEU A 539 90.43 35.94 -39.14
C LEU A 539 90.39 37.44 -39.47
N ARG A 540 90.11 38.32 -38.50
CA ARG A 540 90.21 39.78 -38.70
C ARG A 540 91.64 40.22 -39.05
N LYS A 541 92.66 39.65 -38.39
CA LYS A 541 94.06 39.92 -38.69
C LYS A 541 94.45 39.39 -40.07
N GLU A 542 94.02 38.18 -40.43
CA GLU A 542 94.23 37.59 -41.76
C GLU A 542 93.61 38.47 -42.86
N LEU A 543 92.38 38.95 -42.64
CA LEU A 543 91.70 39.85 -43.58
C LEU A 543 92.50 41.14 -43.82
N GLN A 544 93.03 41.75 -42.76
CA GLN A 544 93.91 42.93 -42.88
C GLN A 544 95.20 42.62 -43.66
N GLN A 545 95.80 41.45 -43.45
CA GLN A 545 97.00 41.04 -44.19
C GLN A 545 96.70 40.82 -45.68
N HIS A 546 95.57 40.19 -46.02
CA HIS A 546 95.14 40.01 -47.40
C HIS A 546 94.83 41.34 -48.09
N GLN A 547 94.21 42.28 -47.38
CA GLN A 547 94.02 43.65 -47.87
C GLN A 547 95.36 44.33 -48.19
N HIS A 548 96.33 44.25 -47.28
CA HIS A 548 97.66 44.83 -47.51
C HIS A 548 98.42 44.18 -48.68
N LYS A 549 98.30 42.85 -48.85
CA LYS A 549 98.89 42.13 -50.00
C LYS A 549 98.26 42.57 -51.32
N LEU A 550 96.94 42.79 -51.34
CA LEU A 550 96.21 43.29 -52.50
C LEU A 550 96.68 44.70 -52.88
N ASP A 551 96.75 45.61 -51.91
CA ASP A 551 97.19 46.99 -52.13
C ASP A 551 98.64 47.06 -52.64
N LYS A 552 99.54 46.21 -52.11
CA LYS A 552 100.92 46.09 -52.60
C LYS A 552 101.00 45.57 -54.03
N ALA A 553 100.22 44.55 -54.37
CA ALA A 553 100.20 43.97 -55.72
C ALA A 553 99.66 44.98 -56.75
N GLN A 554 98.64 45.75 -56.40
CA GLN A 554 98.11 46.82 -57.23
C GLN A 554 99.13 47.93 -57.48
N LYS A 555 99.84 48.38 -56.43
CA LYS A 555 100.92 49.37 -56.58
C LYS A 555 102.08 48.86 -57.44
N ALA A 556 102.51 47.61 -57.24
CA ALA A 556 103.59 47.01 -58.04
C ALA A 556 103.23 46.93 -59.53
N LYS A 557 101.97 46.59 -59.85
CA LYS A 557 101.47 46.61 -61.24
C LYS A 557 101.56 48.03 -61.83
N SER A 558 101.03 49.03 -61.12
CA SER A 558 101.04 50.42 -61.60
C SER A 558 102.44 50.95 -61.87
N ASN A 559 103.42 50.64 -61.02
CA ASN A 559 104.79 51.11 -61.19
C ASN A 559 105.49 50.41 -62.37
N ALA A 560 105.34 49.08 -62.48
CA ALA A 560 105.91 48.32 -63.57
C ALA A 560 105.38 48.80 -64.92
N THR A 561 104.07 49.02 -65.05
CA THR A 561 103.46 49.54 -66.30
C THR A 561 104.09 50.88 -66.72
N GLY A 562 104.29 51.81 -65.78
CA GLY A 562 104.95 53.09 -66.07
C GLY A 562 106.41 52.95 -66.53
N GLU A 563 107.21 52.12 -65.84
CA GLU A 563 108.61 51.87 -66.21
C GLU A 563 108.75 51.19 -67.58
N THR A 564 107.81 50.30 -67.92
CA THR A 564 107.80 49.59 -69.20
C THR A 564 107.45 50.51 -70.38
N GLU A 565 106.50 51.43 -70.21
CA GLU A 565 106.15 52.43 -71.22
C GLU A 565 107.37 53.32 -71.57
N ASP A 566 108.07 53.82 -70.55
CA ASP A 566 109.27 54.66 -70.70
C ASP A 566 110.44 53.95 -71.40
N LEU A 567 110.61 52.63 -71.18
CA LEU A 567 111.67 51.84 -71.79
C LEU A 567 111.40 51.60 -73.28
N LEU A 568 110.16 51.23 -73.62
CA LEU A 568 109.75 50.96 -74.99
C LEU A 568 109.84 52.21 -75.86
N ASP A 569 109.45 53.38 -75.35
CA ASP A 569 109.54 54.65 -76.08
C ASP A 569 110.98 55.09 -76.39
N ARG A 570 111.92 54.84 -75.46
CA ARG A 570 113.36 55.11 -75.67
C ARG A 570 113.95 54.25 -76.78
N LEU A 571 113.76 52.94 -76.71
CA LEU A 571 114.29 52.00 -77.71
C LEU A 571 113.69 52.25 -79.11
N ARG A 572 112.42 52.64 -79.17
CA ARG A 572 111.75 53.02 -80.42
C ARG A 572 112.38 54.25 -81.07
N SER A 573 112.72 55.25 -80.26
CA SER A 573 113.39 56.47 -80.73
C SER A 573 114.79 56.19 -81.29
N GLU A 574 115.57 55.33 -80.64
CA GLU A 574 116.91 54.95 -81.11
C GLU A 574 116.89 54.24 -82.47
N VAL A 575 115.99 53.26 -82.64
CA VAL A 575 115.82 52.54 -83.91
C VAL A 575 115.54 53.49 -85.08
N ASN A 576 114.68 54.49 -84.85
CA ASN A 576 114.34 55.50 -85.87
C ASN A 576 115.56 56.36 -86.24
N GLN A 577 116.33 56.81 -85.24
CA GLN A 577 117.52 57.64 -85.46
C GLN A 577 118.60 56.89 -86.27
N ARG A 578 118.83 55.60 -85.97
CA ARG A 578 119.79 54.75 -86.71
C ARG A 578 119.43 54.56 -88.17
N THR A 579 118.13 54.52 -88.47
CA THR A 579 117.64 54.37 -89.86
C THR A 579 118.00 55.58 -90.72
N LEU A 580 117.87 56.79 -90.16
CA LEU A 580 118.19 58.03 -90.86
C LEU A 580 119.68 58.18 -91.19
N GLU A 581 120.57 57.75 -90.28
CA GLU A 581 122.03 57.86 -90.47
C GLU A 581 122.54 57.00 -91.64
N ILE A 582 121.95 55.82 -91.87
CA ILE A 582 122.32 54.90 -92.95
C ILE A 582 121.97 55.49 -94.32
N GLU A 583 120.80 56.10 -94.45
CA GLU A 583 120.34 56.72 -95.69
C GLU A 583 121.20 57.91 -96.12
N ASP A 584 121.65 58.73 -95.15
CA ASP A 584 122.48 59.90 -95.41
C ASP A 584 123.89 59.54 -95.92
N LEU A 585 124.48 58.46 -95.40
CA LEU A 585 125.80 57.96 -95.82
C LEU A 585 125.82 57.44 -97.27
N ARG A 586 124.78 56.69 -97.69
CA ARG A 586 124.67 56.18 -99.07
C ARG A 586 124.63 57.31 -100.09
N LYS A 587 123.82 58.35 -99.84
CA LYS A 587 123.71 59.54 -100.71
C LYS A 587 125.04 60.25 -100.97
N HIS A 588 125.93 60.32 -99.98
CA HIS A 588 127.23 60.98 -100.13
C HIS A 588 128.22 60.14 -100.93
N PHE A 589 128.09 58.82 -100.90
CA PHE A 589 129.01 57.90 -101.55
C PHE A 589 128.81 57.83 -103.06
N ASP A 590 127.55 57.72 -103.49
CA ASP A 590 127.17 57.65 -104.90
C ASP A 590 127.70 58.88 -105.67
N LYS A 591 127.62 60.07 -105.06
CA LYS A 591 128.17 61.33 -105.61
C LYS A 591 129.69 61.31 -105.83
N ILE A 592 130.46 60.61 -104.98
CA ILE A 592 131.92 60.57 -105.10
C ILE A 592 132.34 59.61 -106.20
N GLN A 593 131.58 58.53 -106.39
CA GLN A 593 131.87 57.53 -107.41
C GLN A 593 131.60 58.08 -108.82
N GLU A 594 130.52 58.86 -109.01
CA GLU A 594 130.27 59.63 -110.24
C GLU A 594 131.45 60.54 -110.65
N TYR A 595 132.10 61.18 -109.67
CA TYR A 595 133.25 62.06 -109.92
C TYR A 595 134.48 61.27 -110.42
N SER A 596 134.72 60.09 -109.84
CA SER A 596 135.87 59.24 -110.16
C SER A 596 135.77 58.59 -111.55
N ASP A 597 134.57 58.23 -111.97
CA ASP A 597 134.33 57.54 -113.24
C ASP A 597 134.40 58.49 -114.46
N SER A 598 134.33 59.81 -114.25
CA SER A 598 134.32 60.83 -115.33
C SER A 598 135.66 61.04 -116.09
N GLY A 599 136.71 60.26 -115.79
CA GLY A 599 137.99 60.28 -116.53
C GLY A 599 138.88 61.52 -116.34
N ASN A 600 138.42 62.50 -115.54
CA ASN A 600 139.15 63.72 -115.20
C ASN A 600 140.55 63.49 -114.58
N PRO A 601 140.82 62.46 -113.74
CA PRO A 601 142.16 62.24 -113.15
C PRO A 601 143.26 61.97 -114.20
N GLN A 602 142.93 61.26 -115.28
CA GLN A 602 143.88 60.94 -116.36
C GLN A 602 144.19 62.16 -117.23
N ARG A 603 143.20 63.04 -117.50
CA ARG A 603 143.45 64.31 -118.22
C ARG A 603 144.44 65.22 -117.47
N LEU A 604 144.41 65.23 -116.12
CA LEU A 604 145.32 66.02 -115.29
C LEU A 604 146.79 65.55 -115.37
N LEU A 605 147.01 64.24 -115.44
CA LEU A 605 148.34 63.63 -115.60
C LEU A 605 148.96 63.91 -116.98
N ASP A 606 148.16 63.89 -118.05
CA ASP A 606 148.61 64.20 -119.42
C ASP A 606 148.96 65.68 -119.61
N VAL A 607 148.22 66.59 -118.96
CA VAL A 607 148.56 68.03 -118.95
C VAL A 607 149.87 68.28 -118.19
N ARG A 608 150.13 67.51 -117.11
CA ARG A 608 151.40 67.56 -116.38
C ARG A 608 152.58 67.16 -117.27
N LYS A 609 152.44 66.06 -118.03
CA LYS A 609 153.44 65.60 -119.01
C LYS A 609 153.66 66.60 -120.16
N LYS A 610 152.59 67.24 -120.67
CA LYS A 610 152.69 68.28 -121.72
C LYS A 610 153.37 69.56 -121.24
N LEU A 611 153.25 69.91 -119.96
CA LEU A 611 153.98 71.02 -119.34
C LEU A 611 155.45 70.67 -119.06
N GLU A 612 155.79 69.41 -118.79
CA GLU A 612 157.20 68.97 -118.66
C GLU A 612 157.91 68.90 -120.00
N SER A 613 157.21 68.60 -121.11
CA SER A 613 157.79 68.76 -122.46
C SER A 613 158.10 70.22 -122.83
N LEU A 614 157.51 71.22 -122.14
CA LEU A 614 157.87 72.64 -122.26
C LEU A 614 159.17 73.00 -121.50
N ARG A 615 159.76 72.08 -120.73
CA ARG A 615 160.91 72.39 -119.85
C ARG A 615 162.28 71.97 -120.35
N GLU A 616 162.41 70.98 -121.23
CA GLU A 616 163.73 70.36 -121.43
C GLU A 616 164.27 70.35 -122.88
N HIS A 617 163.53 70.81 -123.90
CA HIS A 617 164.01 70.79 -125.30
C HIS A 617 164.12 72.16 -126.01
N GLY A 618 164.13 73.29 -125.28
CA GLY A 618 164.26 74.64 -125.85
C GLY A 618 165.40 75.47 -125.28
N ARG A 619 166.62 75.27 -125.82
CA ARG A 619 167.41 76.37 -126.39
C ARG A 619 166.94 76.60 -127.82
#